data_AF-A0A9P5RMA4-F1
#
_entry.id   AF-A0A9P5RMA4-F1
#
_cell.length_a   1.000
_cell.length_b   1.000
_cell.length_c   1.000
_cell.angle_alpha   90.00
_cell.angle_beta   90.00
_cell.angle_gamma   90.00
#
_symmetry.space_group_name_H-M   'P 1'
#
loop_
_entity.id
_entity.type
_entity.pdbx_description
1 polymer ?
#
loop_
_entity_poly.entity_id
_entity_poly.type
_entity_poly.pdbx_seq_one_letter_code
_entity_poly.pdbx_strand_id
1 'polypeptide(L)'
;MSPSHKLCMIPGPIEFHEDVLQAMATPATSHVAPNFIPALGESIELLRKVLFTSGQPFIIAGSGTLGWDMTACNLTYGAKVTHLRVPIGESPKLAAVAAALKTKKFKAITITHVDTSTGVLSDIKGIAEVVRAESPETLVVVD
;
A
#
# COMPACT_ATOMS: atom_id res chain seq x y z
N MET A 1 -28.16 20.02 12.03
CA MET A 1 -27.16 20.56 11.07
C MET A 1 -25.81 20.44 11.75
N SER A 2 -24.90 19.62 11.20
CA SER A 2 -23.51 19.58 11.70
C SER A 2 -22.93 21.01 11.62
N PRO A 3 -22.22 21.50 12.65
CA PRO A 3 -21.63 22.83 12.62
C PRO A 3 -20.70 22.97 11.40
N SER A 4 -20.70 24.15 10.77
CA SER A 4 -19.80 24.48 9.66
C SER A 4 -18.33 24.33 10.10
N HIS A 5 -17.69 23.20 9.78
CA HIS A 5 -16.26 22.99 10.00
C HIS A 5 -15.44 23.39 8.78
N LYS A 6 -14.17 23.73 8.99
CA LYS A 6 -13.25 24.15 7.92
C LYS A 6 -12.81 22.95 7.11
N LEU A 7 -13.01 23.00 5.80
CA LEU A 7 -12.57 21.97 4.85
C LEU A 7 -11.04 21.75 4.93
N CYS A 8 -10.63 20.54 5.28
CA CYS A 8 -9.23 20.11 5.28
C CYS A 8 -8.77 19.68 3.87
N MET A 9 -7.83 20.40 3.27
CA MET A 9 -7.32 20.15 1.90
C MET A 9 -5.82 19.82 1.86
N ILE A 10 -5.30 19.17 2.92
CA ILE A 10 -3.91 18.67 2.95
C ILE A 10 -3.82 17.27 2.30
N PRO A 11 -2.62 16.78 1.93
CA PRO A 11 -2.47 15.45 1.32
C PRO A 11 -2.90 14.28 2.23
N GLY A 12 -2.89 14.49 3.55
CA GLY A 12 -3.37 13.53 4.53
C GLY A 12 -2.92 13.92 5.95
N PRO A 13 -3.69 13.56 7.00
CA PRO A 13 -5.04 12.97 6.93
C PRO A 13 -6.07 13.98 6.41
N ILE A 14 -7.15 13.47 5.82
CA ILE A 14 -8.31 14.27 5.39
C ILE A 14 -9.53 13.93 6.26
N GLU A 15 -10.63 14.64 6.05
CA GLU A 15 -11.87 14.42 6.79
C GLU A 15 -12.48 13.04 6.51
N PHE A 16 -13.05 12.43 7.56
CA PHE A 16 -13.82 11.21 7.42
C PHE A 16 -15.20 11.50 6.84
N HIS A 17 -15.72 10.58 6.04
CA HIS A 17 -17.13 10.57 5.68
C HIS A 17 -17.99 10.37 6.95
N GLU A 18 -19.17 10.99 7.02
CA GLU A 18 -20.04 10.94 8.20
C GLU A 18 -20.36 9.49 8.61
N ASP A 19 -20.62 8.60 7.65
CA ASP A 19 -20.87 7.17 7.92
C ASP A 19 -19.71 6.49 8.66
N VAL A 20 -18.46 6.89 8.37
CA VAL A 20 -17.27 6.36 9.07
C VAL A 20 -17.22 6.88 10.49
N LEU A 21 -17.51 8.17 10.71
CA LEU A 21 -17.59 8.76 12.05
C LEU A 21 -18.66 8.08 12.90
N GLN A 22 -19.85 7.84 12.32
CA GLN A 22 -20.94 7.13 12.98
C GLN A 22 -20.55 5.69 13.32
N ALA A 23 -19.87 4.98 12.42
CA ALA A 23 -19.37 3.63 12.70
C ALA A 23 -18.31 3.62 13.82
N MET A 24 -17.41 4.61 13.85
CA MET A 24 -16.39 4.76 14.90
C MET A 24 -16.98 5.14 16.27
N ALA A 25 -18.18 5.72 16.31
CA ALA A 25 -18.89 6.05 17.55
C ALA A 25 -19.51 4.83 18.25
N THR A 26 -19.41 3.63 17.65
CA THR A 26 -19.90 2.40 18.26
C THR A 26 -19.04 1.98 19.46
N PRO A 27 -19.64 1.43 20.54
CA PRO A 27 -18.87 0.93 21.68
C PRO A 27 -17.89 -0.16 21.27
N ALA A 28 -16.70 -0.17 21.89
CA ALA A 28 -15.69 -1.19 21.63
C ALA A 28 -16.26 -2.60 21.90
N THR A 29 -15.98 -3.52 20.99
CA THR A 29 -16.36 -4.93 21.09
C THR A 29 -15.14 -5.82 21.30
N SER A 30 -15.35 -7.01 21.82
CA SER A 30 -14.29 -8.02 21.90
C SER A 30 -13.96 -8.56 20.50
N HIS A 31 -12.68 -8.76 20.21
CA HIS A 31 -12.19 -9.32 18.93
C HIS A 31 -12.57 -10.80 18.72
N VAL A 32 -13.16 -11.45 19.73
CA VAL A 32 -13.75 -12.80 19.61
C VAL A 32 -15.27 -12.80 19.80
N ALA A 33 -15.89 -11.63 19.83
CA ALA A 33 -17.34 -11.53 19.99
C ALA A 33 -18.07 -12.16 18.78
N PRO A 34 -19.23 -12.82 18.98
CA PRO A 34 -19.98 -13.45 17.89
C PRO A 34 -20.37 -12.51 16.76
N ASN A 35 -20.56 -11.21 17.06
CA ASN A 35 -20.86 -10.18 16.06
C ASN A 35 -19.62 -9.62 15.35
N PHE A 36 -18.42 -9.77 15.93
CA PHE A 36 -17.18 -9.26 15.33
C PHE A 36 -16.72 -10.13 14.15
N ILE A 37 -16.79 -11.46 14.31
CA ILE A 37 -16.36 -12.44 13.29
C ILE A 37 -17.03 -12.18 11.92
N PRO A 38 -18.37 -12.05 11.82
CA PRO A 38 -19.02 -11.78 10.54
C PRO A 38 -18.65 -10.41 9.95
N ALA A 39 -18.49 -9.38 10.78
CA ALA A 39 -18.10 -8.04 10.33
C ALA A 39 -16.67 -8.01 9.76
N LEU A 40 -15.72 -8.72 10.40
CA LEU A 40 -14.37 -8.89 9.87
C LEU A 40 -14.39 -9.69 8.55
N GLY A 41 -15.19 -10.75 8.49
CA GLY A 41 -15.38 -11.55 7.27
C GLY A 41 -15.90 -10.71 6.10
N GLU A 42 -16.92 -9.90 6.32
CA GLU A 42 -17.46 -8.98 5.31
C GLU A 42 -16.43 -7.93 4.89
N SER A 43 -15.67 -7.37 5.83
CA SER A 43 -14.60 -6.41 5.54
C SER A 43 -13.54 -7.00 4.60
N ILE A 44 -13.18 -8.28 4.79
CA ILE A 44 -12.26 -9.01 3.91
C ILE A 44 -12.87 -9.17 2.50
N GLU A 45 -14.15 -9.55 2.39
CA GLU A 45 -14.83 -9.66 1.09
C GLU A 45 -14.92 -8.32 0.35
N LEU A 46 -15.21 -7.23 1.06
CA LEU A 46 -15.27 -5.89 0.49
C LEU A 46 -13.88 -5.41 0.04
N LEU A 47 -12.83 -5.70 0.81
CA LEU A 47 -11.47 -5.32 0.47
C LEU A 47 -10.99 -5.99 -0.84
N ARG A 48 -11.42 -7.23 -1.11
CA ARG A 48 -11.16 -7.89 -2.41
C ARG A 48 -11.74 -7.12 -3.59
N LYS A 49 -12.93 -6.53 -3.43
CA LYS A 49 -13.57 -5.70 -4.46
C LYS A 49 -12.78 -4.41 -4.70
N VAL A 50 -12.32 -3.76 -3.63
CA VAL A 50 -11.50 -2.53 -3.70
C VAL A 50 -10.16 -2.80 -4.39
N LEU A 51 -9.51 -3.92 -4.06
CA LEU A 51 -8.22 -4.31 -4.62
C LEU A 51 -8.30 -5.09 -5.94
N PHE A 52 -9.51 -5.31 -6.47
CA PHE A 52 -9.76 -6.08 -7.69
C PHE A 52 -9.06 -7.46 -7.72
N THR A 53 -9.11 -8.20 -6.59
CA THR A 53 -8.38 -9.47 -6.43
C THR A 53 -9.25 -10.57 -5.86
N SER A 54 -8.96 -11.82 -6.23
CA SER A 54 -9.50 -13.01 -5.56
C SER A 54 -8.57 -13.53 -4.45
N GLY A 55 -7.40 -12.92 -4.26
CA GLY A 55 -6.44 -13.29 -3.23
C GLY A 55 -6.99 -13.05 -1.81
N GLN A 56 -6.33 -13.61 -0.81
CA GLN A 56 -6.67 -13.38 0.61
C GLN A 56 -6.10 -12.04 1.08
N PRO A 57 -6.95 -11.05 1.43
CA PRO A 57 -6.48 -9.85 2.10
C PRO A 57 -5.99 -10.15 3.52
N PHE A 58 -4.96 -9.42 3.93
CA PHE A 58 -4.50 -9.37 5.31
C PHE A 58 -4.67 -7.95 5.82
N ILE A 59 -5.47 -7.79 6.88
CA ILE A 59 -5.69 -6.49 7.51
C ILE A 59 -4.65 -6.34 8.61
N ILE A 60 -3.84 -5.29 8.50
CA ILE A 60 -2.78 -5.01 9.45
C ILE A 60 -3.13 -3.70 10.15
N ALA A 61 -3.19 -3.73 11.47
CA ALA A 61 -3.48 -2.55 12.27
C ALA A 61 -2.26 -1.61 12.28
N GLY A 62 -2.41 -0.44 11.65
CA GLY A 62 -1.39 0.61 11.63
C GLY A 62 -1.76 1.72 10.63
N SER A 63 -0.99 2.80 10.64
CA SER A 63 -1.09 3.88 9.64
C SER A 63 -0.48 3.45 8.30
N GLY A 64 -0.72 4.22 7.23
CA GLY A 64 -0.13 3.96 5.92
C GLY A 64 1.42 3.91 5.93
N THR A 65 2.06 4.60 6.87
CA THR A 65 3.52 4.54 7.09
C THR A 65 4.02 3.14 7.45
N LEU A 66 3.14 2.22 7.89
CA LEU A 66 3.51 0.85 8.19
C LEU A 66 4.10 0.12 6.96
N GLY A 67 3.72 0.50 5.73
CA GLY A 67 4.36 -0.01 4.50
C GLY A 67 5.84 0.37 4.40
N TRP A 68 6.19 1.57 4.86
CA TRP A 68 7.59 2.03 4.97
C TRP A 68 8.32 1.39 6.13
N ASP A 69 7.65 1.11 7.25
CA ASP A 69 8.23 0.37 8.37
C ASP A 69 8.64 -1.04 7.93
N MET A 70 7.85 -1.72 7.10
CA MET A 70 8.22 -3.03 6.53
C MET A 70 9.47 -2.93 5.63
N THR A 71 9.61 -1.85 4.86
CA THR A 71 10.80 -1.60 4.04
C THR A 71 12.02 -1.31 4.93
N ALA A 72 11.87 -0.48 5.96
CA ALA A 72 12.91 -0.16 6.92
C ALA A 72 13.37 -1.40 7.72
N CYS A 73 12.45 -2.27 8.14
CA CYS A 73 12.77 -3.54 8.78
C CYS A 73 13.61 -4.44 7.88
N ASN A 74 13.33 -4.51 6.57
CA ASN A 74 14.16 -5.28 5.66
C ASN A 74 15.60 -4.73 5.59
N LEU A 75 15.77 -3.41 5.58
CA LEU A 75 17.09 -2.77 5.62
C LEU A 75 17.85 -3.05 6.92
N THR A 76 17.18 -2.94 8.07
CA THR A 76 17.82 -3.08 9.39
C THR A 76 18.09 -4.53 9.78
N TYR A 77 17.32 -5.49 9.25
CA TYR A 77 17.48 -6.92 9.54
C TYR A 77 18.33 -7.69 8.52
N GLY A 78 19.16 -6.98 7.74
CA GLY A 78 20.22 -7.59 6.93
C GLY A 78 19.85 -7.94 5.49
N ALA A 79 18.72 -7.45 4.96
CA ALA A 79 18.46 -7.58 3.53
C ALA A 79 19.43 -6.71 2.71
N LYS A 80 19.96 -7.28 1.61
CA LYS A 80 20.80 -6.55 0.66
C LYS A 80 19.92 -5.75 -0.30
N VAL A 81 19.66 -4.50 0.02
CA VAL A 81 18.76 -3.62 -0.75
C VAL A 81 19.51 -2.90 -1.88
N THR A 82 18.86 -2.75 -3.02
CA THR A 82 19.32 -1.91 -4.13
C THR A 82 18.27 -0.87 -4.43
N HIS A 83 18.67 0.40 -4.38
CA HIS A 83 17.78 1.52 -4.68
C HIS A 83 17.93 1.94 -6.15
N LEU A 84 16.84 1.86 -6.91
CA LEU A 84 16.75 2.48 -8.23
C LEU A 84 16.32 3.93 -8.04
N ARG A 85 17.29 4.81 -7.76
CA ARG A 85 17.01 6.23 -7.50
C ARG A 85 16.71 6.99 -8.79
N VAL A 86 15.72 7.86 -8.73
CA VAL A 86 15.37 8.85 -9.75
C VAL A 86 15.38 10.26 -9.13
N PRO A 87 15.48 11.32 -9.93
CA PRO A 87 15.30 12.68 -9.43
C PRO A 87 13.93 12.86 -8.73
N ILE A 88 13.86 13.83 -7.81
CA ILE A 88 12.61 14.20 -7.14
C ILE A 88 11.60 14.66 -8.20
N GLY A 89 10.37 14.17 -8.13
CA GLY A 89 9.33 14.48 -9.12
C GLY A 89 9.31 13.57 -10.35
N GLU A 90 10.12 12.50 -10.37
CA GLU A 90 10.15 11.52 -11.45
C GLU A 90 9.82 10.10 -10.96
N SER A 91 9.42 9.24 -11.89
CA SER A 91 9.22 7.80 -11.66
C SER A 91 10.21 6.96 -12.48
N PRO A 92 10.62 5.76 -11.99
CA PRO A 92 11.54 4.89 -12.71
C PRO A 92 11.04 4.50 -14.10
N LYS A 93 11.90 4.63 -15.12
CA LYS A 93 11.60 4.16 -16.47
C LYS A 93 11.63 2.63 -16.51
N LEU A 94 10.70 2.03 -17.26
CA LEU A 94 10.59 0.58 -17.41
C LEU A 94 11.91 -0.08 -17.87
N ALA A 95 12.62 0.55 -18.80
CA ALA A 95 13.92 0.08 -19.28
C ALA A 95 14.99 0.04 -18.17
N ALA A 96 14.98 1.03 -17.26
CA ALA A 96 15.90 1.06 -16.13
C ALA A 96 15.58 -0.04 -15.12
N VAL A 97 14.28 -0.32 -14.88
CA VAL A 97 13.84 -1.44 -14.05
C VAL A 97 14.29 -2.78 -14.65
N ALA A 98 14.06 -2.99 -15.94
CA ALA A 98 14.48 -4.21 -16.65
C ALA A 98 16.00 -4.41 -16.58
N ALA A 99 16.78 -3.34 -16.80
CA ALA A 99 18.24 -3.39 -16.69
C ALA A 99 18.68 -3.75 -15.26
N ALA A 100 18.05 -3.16 -14.24
CA ALA A 100 18.36 -3.45 -12.84
C ALA A 100 18.08 -4.92 -12.48
N LEU A 101 16.94 -5.48 -12.91
CA LEU A 101 16.56 -6.88 -12.66
C LEU A 101 17.55 -7.89 -13.27
N LYS A 102 18.24 -7.54 -14.35
CA LYS A 102 19.25 -8.40 -15.01
C LYS A 102 20.59 -8.46 -14.25
N THR A 103 20.86 -7.49 -13.37
CA THR A 103 22.15 -7.42 -12.68
C THR A 103 22.34 -8.54 -11.65
N LYS A 104 21.25 -9.00 -11.03
CA LYS A 104 21.25 -10.08 -10.02
C LYS A 104 19.82 -10.54 -9.76
N LYS A 105 19.68 -11.66 -9.05
CA LYS A 105 18.37 -12.14 -8.58
C LYS A 105 17.90 -11.33 -7.38
N PHE A 106 16.67 -10.85 -7.44
CA PHE A 106 15.97 -10.20 -6.33
C PHE A 106 14.91 -11.15 -5.76
N LYS A 107 14.62 -11.03 -4.46
CA LYS A 107 13.52 -11.77 -3.82
C LYS A 107 12.21 -10.98 -3.85
N ALA A 108 12.33 -9.65 -3.77
CA ALA A 108 11.20 -8.74 -3.82
C ALA A 108 11.62 -7.40 -4.44
N ILE A 109 10.64 -6.70 -5.00
CA ILE A 109 10.70 -5.30 -5.41
C ILE A 109 9.55 -4.56 -4.73
N THR A 110 9.84 -3.39 -4.16
CA THR A 110 8.87 -2.49 -3.51
C THR A 110 8.70 -1.25 -4.35
N ILE A 111 7.46 -0.86 -4.65
CA ILE A 111 7.14 0.28 -5.55
C ILE A 111 6.07 1.12 -4.88
N THR A 112 6.25 2.43 -4.85
CA THR A 112 5.19 3.36 -4.45
C THR A 112 4.37 3.73 -5.69
N HIS A 113 3.06 3.42 -5.67
CA HIS A 113 2.12 3.74 -6.73
C HIS A 113 1.92 5.25 -6.83
N VAL A 114 1.67 5.93 -5.72
CA VAL A 114 1.54 7.39 -5.66
C VAL A 114 2.44 7.93 -4.55
N ASP A 115 3.49 8.66 -4.93
CA ASP A 115 4.31 9.40 -3.96
C ASP A 115 3.65 10.73 -3.65
N THR A 116 2.91 10.77 -2.54
CA THR A 116 2.17 11.96 -2.10
C THR A 116 3.07 13.13 -1.72
N SER A 117 4.36 12.90 -1.44
CA SER A 117 5.32 13.97 -1.14
C SER A 117 5.77 14.74 -2.38
N THR A 118 5.71 14.09 -3.55
CA THR A 118 6.12 14.69 -4.84
C THR A 118 4.97 14.81 -5.85
N GLY A 119 3.81 14.21 -5.57
CA GLY A 119 2.65 14.19 -6.47
C GLY A 119 2.82 13.27 -7.68
N VAL A 120 3.76 12.32 -7.63
CA VAL A 120 4.12 11.48 -8.78
C VAL A 120 3.36 10.16 -8.75
N LEU A 121 2.77 9.79 -9.89
CA LEU A 121 2.18 8.48 -10.15
C LEU A 121 3.19 7.58 -10.87
N SER A 122 3.44 6.40 -10.31
CA SER A 122 4.29 5.36 -10.91
C SER A 122 3.47 4.40 -11.78
N ASP A 123 4.04 3.97 -12.91
CA ASP A 123 3.43 2.93 -13.76
C ASP A 123 3.63 1.53 -13.15
N ILE A 124 2.86 1.22 -12.10
CA ILE A 124 2.96 -0.07 -11.39
C ILE A 124 2.59 -1.25 -12.28
N LYS A 125 1.72 -1.05 -13.28
CA LYS A 125 1.31 -2.10 -14.21
C LYS A 125 2.46 -2.48 -15.13
N GLY A 126 3.06 -1.49 -15.79
CA GLY A 126 4.21 -1.71 -16.67
C GLY A 126 5.41 -2.26 -15.89
N ILE A 127 5.65 -1.77 -14.67
CA ILE A 127 6.72 -2.31 -13.81
C ILE A 127 6.45 -3.78 -13.45
N ALA A 128 5.22 -4.13 -13.05
CA ALA A 128 4.88 -5.51 -12.71
C ALA A 128 4.99 -6.46 -13.93
N GLU A 129 4.62 -5.99 -15.12
CA GLU A 129 4.81 -6.75 -16.37
C GLU A 129 6.30 -7.00 -16.68
N VAL A 130 7.14 -5.99 -16.52
CA VAL A 130 8.60 -6.13 -16.66
C VAL A 130 9.16 -7.11 -15.63
N VAL A 131 8.73 -7.02 -14.37
CA VAL A 131 9.20 -7.94 -13.32
C VAL A 131 8.81 -9.38 -13.66
N ARG A 132 7.57 -9.63 -14.10
CA ARG A 132 7.12 -10.97 -14.49
C ARG A 132 7.91 -11.52 -15.68
N ALA A 133 8.26 -10.68 -16.65
CA ALA A 133 9.01 -11.09 -17.83
C ALA A 133 10.49 -11.39 -17.52
N GLU A 134 11.14 -10.55 -16.72
CA GLU A 134 12.59 -10.59 -16.50
C GLU A 134 12.98 -11.35 -15.22
N SER A 135 12.07 -11.45 -14.24
CA SER A 135 12.31 -12.07 -12.94
C SER A 135 11.02 -12.62 -12.31
N PRO A 136 10.42 -13.68 -12.86
CA PRO A 136 9.09 -14.19 -12.46
C PRO A 136 9.00 -14.64 -10.98
N GLU A 137 10.13 -15.00 -10.37
CA GLU A 137 10.22 -15.40 -8.95
C GLU A 137 10.29 -14.19 -7.99
N THR A 138 10.43 -12.97 -8.51
CA THR A 138 10.52 -11.75 -7.67
C THR A 138 9.12 -11.34 -7.21
N LEU A 139 8.91 -11.26 -5.90
CA LEU A 139 7.69 -10.73 -5.32
C LEU A 139 7.54 -9.23 -5.61
N VAL A 140 6.38 -8.81 -6.12
CA VAL A 140 6.05 -7.40 -6.30
C VAL A 140 5.23 -6.91 -5.12
N VAL A 141 5.71 -5.88 -4.44
CA VAL A 141 5.03 -5.20 -3.33
C VAL A 141 4.76 -3.77 -3.77
N VAL A 142 3.52 -3.31 -3.57
CA VAL A 142 3.08 -1.97 -3.95
C VAL A 142 2.53 -1.25 -2.72
N ASP A 143 3.02 -0.03 -2.51
CA ASP A 143 2.45 0.98 -1.62
C ASP A 143 1.60 1.96 -2.45
#